data_AF-A0A0C3QAP9-F1
#
_entry.id   AF-A0A0C3QAP9-F1
#
_cell.length_a   1.000
_cell.length_b   1.000
_cell.length_c   1.000
_cell.angle_alpha   90.00
_cell.angle_beta   90.00
_cell.angle_gamma   90.00
#
_symmetry.space_group_name_H-M   'P 1'
#
loop_
_entity.id
_entity.type
_entity.pdbx_description
1 polymer ?
#
loop_
_entity_poly.entity_id
_entity_poly.type
_entity_poly.pdbx_seq_one_letter_code
_entity_poly.pdbx_strand_id
1 'polypeptide(L)'
;MANGSQPLSFGQEQKAAVTVEGLELLEEHFAQLRAEEGDDAAGLMDDDDDAAWEGWEVESDSSSESEGWHDVSSDEGDIVISDSDDDRPKSKGKKAQPTGEDEDLKPEDVAIPAATEVSLVSNLATTKILTPADFALLNELRLKAATTEAEHGLAGKTKKRKLAELQANKASVDLDAFLTEADLLGPRKKPKANYEERMASIQEGREGRQKFASKKGKIMKENPSSSTNREKRKNKPIMMVLASQGVRSKKTLSLAAKQRNLRKHIDTAKKAYK
;
A
#
# COMPACT_ATOMS: atom_id res chain seq x y z
N MET A 1 13.09 0.21 -13.81
CA MET A 1 13.19 1.16 -12.68
C MET A 1 11.76 1.43 -12.23
N ALA A 2 11.39 1.05 -11.01
CA ALA A 2 10.04 1.30 -10.50
C ALA A 2 9.98 2.76 -10.03
N ASN A 3 9.22 3.60 -10.71
CA ASN A 3 8.98 4.97 -10.29
C ASN A 3 8.19 4.93 -8.98
N GLY A 4 8.84 5.27 -7.87
CA GLY A 4 8.14 5.51 -6.61
C GLY A 4 7.27 6.75 -6.75
N SER A 5 6.03 6.67 -6.29
CA SER A 5 5.12 7.81 -6.19
C SER A 5 5.80 8.92 -5.36
N GLN A 6 6.04 10.06 -6.00
CA GLN A 6 6.54 11.26 -5.32
C GLN A 6 5.40 11.87 -4.49
N PRO A 7 5.69 12.43 -3.30
CA PRO A 7 4.68 13.14 -2.52
C PRO A 7 4.17 14.36 -3.31
N LEU A 8 2.86 14.65 -3.17
CA LEU A 8 2.21 15.77 -3.83
C LEU A 8 2.81 17.10 -3.34
N SER A 9 2.89 18.08 -4.25
CA SER A 9 3.35 19.42 -3.91
C SER A 9 2.33 20.14 -3.03
N PHE A 10 2.79 21.09 -2.21
CA PHE A 10 1.92 21.94 -1.41
C PHE A 10 0.89 22.65 -2.30
N GLY A 11 -0.39 22.59 -1.90
CA GLY A 11 -1.52 23.13 -2.67
C GLY A 11 -2.13 22.20 -3.73
N GLN A 12 -1.58 20.98 -3.92
CA GLN A 12 -2.24 19.95 -4.72
C GLN A 12 -2.99 18.98 -3.80
N GLU A 13 -4.32 18.95 -3.94
CA GLU A 13 -5.14 17.97 -3.27
C GLU A 13 -5.04 16.61 -3.99
N GLN A 14 -5.20 15.52 -3.23
CA GLN A 14 -5.40 14.22 -3.83
C GLN A 14 -6.70 14.29 -4.62
N LYS A 15 -6.67 13.90 -5.91
CA LYS A 15 -7.89 13.82 -6.72
C LYS A 15 -8.94 13.03 -5.94
N ALA A 16 -10.06 13.68 -5.63
CA ALA A 16 -11.17 13.02 -4.96
C ALA A 16 -11.60 11.79 -5.79
N ALA A 17 -11.92 10.70 -5.11
CA ALA A 17 -12.44 9.52 -5.78
C ALA A 17 -13.80 9.89 -6.40
N VAL A 18 -13.85 9.92 -7.74
CA VAL A 18 -15.07 10.27 -8.50
C VAL A 18 -16.13 9.16 -8.35
N THR A 19 -15.69 7.92 -8.13
CA THR A 19 -16.55 6.75 -7.96
C THR A 19 -16.12 5.88 -6.79
N VAL A 20 -17.08 5.13 -6.23
CA VAL A 20 -16.80 4.14 -5.19
C VAL A 20 -16.08 2.94 -5.83
N GLU A 21 -14.95 2.54 -5.27
CA GLU A 21 -14.10 1.50 -5.86
C GLU A 21 -14.86 0.17 -6.05
N GLY A 22 -14.91 -0.42 -7.25
CA GLY A 22 -15.55 -1.73 -7.45
C GLY A 22 -17.08 -1.73 -7.43
N LEU A 23 -17.72 -0.58 -7.70
CA LEU A 23 -19.14 -0.55 -8.06
C LEU A 23 -19.45 -1.39 -9.31
N GLU A 24 -18.49 -1.49 -10.24
CA GLU A 24 -18.56 -2.35 -11.43
C GLU A 24 -18.90 -3.81 -11.06
N LEU A 25 -18.33 -4.33 -9.96
CA LEU A 25 -18.61 -5.71 -9.52
C LEU A 25 -20.08 -5.88 -9.08
N LEU A 26 -20.64 -4.84 -8.48
CA LEU A 26 -22.02 -4.85 -8.00
C LEU A 26 -23.01 -4.66 -9.17
N GLU A 27 -22.63 -3.87 -10.18
CA GLU A 27 -23.35 -3.79 -11.45
C GLU A 27 -23.37 -5.13 -12.19
N GLU A 28 -22.22 -5.79 -12.32
CA GLU A 28 -22.11 -7.11 -12.92
C GLU A 28 -22.97 -8.14 -12.18
N HIS A 29 -22.99 -8.09 -10.84
CA HIS A 29 -23.82 -8.99 -10.03
C HIS A 29 -25.33 -8.76 -10.24
N PHE A 30 -25.79 -7.52 -10.32
CA PHE A 30 -27.19 -7.23 -10.64
C PHE A 30 -27.55 -7.56 -12.08
N ALA A 31 -26.63 -7.37 -13.02
CA ALA A 31 -26.81 -7.77 -14.41
C ALA A 31 -26.89 -9.30 -14.54
N GLN A 32 -26.07 -10.04 -13.80
CA GLN A 32 -26.13 -11.51 -13.72
C GLN A 32 -27.46 -11.98 -13.13
N LEU A 33 -27.92 -11.40 -12.02
CA LEU A 33 -29.24 -11.70 -11.44
C LEU A 33 -30.37 -11.45 -12.45
N ARG A 34 -30.34 -10.32 -13.18
CA ARG A 34 -31.33 -10.03 -14.22
C ARG A 34 -31.29 -11.03 -15.38
N ALA A 35 -30.12 -11.50 -15.75
CA ALA A 35 -29.95 -12.49 -16.82
C ALA A 35 -30.35 -13.91 -16.38
N GLU A 36 -30.11 -14.28 -15.12
CA GLU A 36 -30.48 -15.59 -14.55
C GLU A 36 -31.97 -15.68 -14.22
N GLU A 37 -32.61 -14.57 -13.81
CA GLU A 37 -34.03 -14.52 -13.48
C GLU A 37 -34.96 -14.50 -14.71
N GLY A 38 -34.37 -14.42 -15.92
CA GLY A 38 -35.09 -14.63 -17.17
C GLY A 38 -35.92 -13.42 -17.61
N ASP A 39 -36.07 -13.32 -18.93
CA ASP A 39 -36.80 -12.30 -19.70
C ASP A 39 -38.33 -12.25 -19.42
N ASP A 40 -38.79 -12.46 -18.18
CA ASP A 40 -40.19 -12.33 -17.78
C ASP A 40 -40.51 -10.98 -17.09
N ALA A 41 -39.47 -10.16 -16.82
CA ALA A 41 -39.62 -8.79 -16.31
C ALA A 41 -39.24 -7.69 -17.33
N ALA A 42 -38.93 -8.06 -18.57
CA ALA A 42 -38.62 -7.10 -19.65
C ALA A 42 -39.87 -6.48 -20.30
N GLY A 43 -41.08 -6.77 -19.77
CA GLY A 43 -42.34 -6.18 -20.18
C GLY A 43 -43.18 -5.58 -19.03
N LEU A 44 -42.61 -5.42 -17.84
CA LEU A 44 -43.33 -4.92 -16.65
C LEU A 44 -42.48 -3.91 -15.84
N MET A 45 -41.72 -3.06 -16.53
CA MET A 45 -40.93 -1.98 -15.93
C MET A 45 -41.07 -0.67 -16.73
N ASP A 46 -42.18 -0.52 -17.46
CA ASP A 46 -42.56 0.74 -18.13
C ASP A 46 -44.02 1.16 -17.85
N ASP A 47 -44.82 0.31 -17.18
CA ASP A 47 -46.26 0.54 -16.97
C ASP A 47 -46.72 0.40 -15.50
N ASP A 48 -45.81 0.11 -14.55
CA ASP A 48 -46.17 -0.11 -13.12
C ASP A 48 -45.65 0.99 -12.17
N ASP A 49 -44.98 2.02 -12.71
CA ASP A 49 -44.65 3.21 -11.91
C ASP A 49 -45.91 4.06 -11.68
N ASP A 50 -46.84 4.18 -12.64
CA ASP A 50 -48.07 4.98 -12.45
C ASP A 50 -48.93 4.45 -11.28
N ALA A 51 -49.00 3.14 -11.07
CA ALA A 51 -49.76 2.53 -9.97
C ALA A 51 -49.10 2.72 -8.59
N ALA A 52 -47.77 2.87 -8.54
CA ALA A 52 -47.05 3.16 -7.29
C ALA A 52 -47.22 4.62 -6.84
N TRP A 53 -47.53 5.53 -7.78
CA TRP A 53 -47.83 6.94 -7.50
C TRP A 53 -49.32 7.20 -7.19
N GLU A 54 -50.24 6.30 -7.57
CA GLU A 54 -51.68 6.42 -7.24
C GLU A 54 -51.97 6.39 -5.72
N GLY A 55 -51.07 5.83 -4.90
CA GLY A 55 -51.18 5.86 -3.44
C GLY A 55 -50.73 7.17 -2.77
N TRP A 56 -50.15 8.09 -3.54
CA TRP A 56 -49.71 9.41 -3.08
C TRP A 56 -50.72 10.53 -3.39
N GLU A 57 -51.72 10.28 -4.24
CA GLU A 57 -52.86 11.17 -4.45
C GLU A 57 -54.07 10.78 -3.57
N VAL A 58 -53.91 10.87 -2.25
CA VAL A 58 -55.05 10.91 -1.33
C VAL A 58 -55.07 12.27 -0.62
N GLU A 59 -55.98 13.09 -1.13
CA GLU A 59 -56.71 14.20 -0.49
C GLU A 59 -55.88 15.37 0.08
N SER A 60 -55.88 16.45 -0.70
CA SER A 60 -55.66 17.81 -0.21
C SER A 60 -56.76 18.21 0.80
N ASP A 61 -56.34 18.96 1.83
CA ASP A 61 -57.14 19.82 2.73
C ASP A 61 -57.62 19.24 4.09
N SER A 62 -56.70 19.18 5.06
CA SER A 62 -57.04 19.52 6.45
C SER A 62 -55.83 20.09 7.20
N SER A 63 -55.93 21.38 7.50
CA SER A 63 -55.11 22.22 8.38
C SER A 63 -54.41 21.50 9.55
N SER A 64 -53.09 21.63 9.66
CA SER A 64 -52.37 21.61 10.95
C SER A 64 -50.98 22.25 10.81
N GLU A 65 -50.90 23.57 11.04
CA GLU A 65 -49.68 24.23 11.49
C GLU A 65 -49.26 23.66 12.85
N SER A 66 -48.09 23.03 12.97
CA SER A 66 -47.18 23.10 14.13
C SER A 66 -46.19 21.94 14.09
N GLU A 67 -44.94 22.18 13.71
CA GLU A 67 -43.72 21.39 14.04
C GLU A 67 -42.56 22.03 13.24
N GLY A 68 -42.05 23.19 13.62
CA GLY A 68 -41.17 23.31 14.78
C GLY A 68 -39.73 22.95 14.41
N TRP A 69 -39.09 23.70 13.49
CA TRP A 69 -37.64 23.65 13.37
C TRP A 69 -37.05 23.93 14.76
N HIS A 70 -36.26 23.00 15.29
CA HIS A 70 -35.60 23.17 16.58
C HIS A 70 -34.69 24.40 16.51
N ASP A 71 -35.14 25.51 17.10
CA ASP A 71 -34.33 26.69 17.35
C ASP A 71 -33.29 26.32 18.41
N VAL A 72 -32.05 26.17 17.97
CA VAL A 72 -30.89 26.03 18.86
C VAL A 72 -30.70 27.37 19.55
N SER A 73 -31.26 27.50 20.75
CA SER A 73 -31.06 28.64 21.61
C SER A 73 -29.55 28.93 21.70
N SER A 74 -29.16 30.09 21.18
CA SER A 74 -27.84 30.67 21.40
C SER A 74 -27.73 30.97 22.90
N ASP A 75 -27.31 29.96 23.67
CA ASP A 75 -26.87 30.13 25.04
C ASP A 75 -25.44 30.69 24.99
N GLU A 76 -25.29 31.82 25.67
CA GLU A 76 -24.12 32.67 25.79
C GLU A 76 -22.96 31.93 26.50
N GLY A 77 -22.42 30.90 25.85
CA GLY A 77 -21.22 30.18 26.27
C GLY A 77 -19.98 30.85 25.71
N ASP A 78 -19.43 31.80 26.47
CA ASP A 78 -18.16 32.50 26.24
C ASP A 78 -17.02 31.50 25.94
N ILE A 79 -16.77 31.24 24.65
CA ILE A 79 -15.59 30.50 24.20
C ILE A 79 -14.42 31.49 24.26
N VAL A 80 -13.78 31.55 25.42
CA VAL A 80 -12.51 32.27 25.62
C VAL A 80 -11.41 31.56 24.83
N ILE A 81 -11.21 31.97 23.57
CA ILE A 81 -9.98 31.68 22.84
C ILE A 81 -8.88 32.52 23.49
N SER A 82 -8.17 31.91 24.43
CA SER A 82 -6.95 32.45 25.02
C SER A 82 -5.83 32.38 23.98
N ASP A 83 -5.68 33.45 23.21
CA ASP A 83 -4.54 33.67 22.32
C ASP A 83 -3.35 34.21 23.13
N SER A 84 -2.36 33.35 23.35
CA SER A 84 -1.12 33.65 24.08
C SER A 84 0.07 33.05 23.33
N ASP A 85 0.71 33.85 22.48
CA ASP A 85 2.17 33.88 22.17
C ASP A 85 2.42 34.96 21.09
N ASP A 86 2.71 36.21 21.45
CA ASP A 86 4.07 36.79 21.56
C ASP A 86 5.11 36.28 20.53
N ASP A 87 5.25 36.98 19.40
CA ASP A 87 6.52 37.61 19.02
C ASP A 87 6.43 38.34 17.66
N ARG A 88 6.77 39.63 17.65
CA ARG A 88 7.02 40.43 16.43
C ARG A 88 8.50 40.33 16.08
N PRO A 89 8.92 40.42 14.79
CA PRO A 89 9.29 41.75 14.29
C PRO A 89 9.11 42.02 12.78
N LYS A 90 8.49 43.18 12.50
CA LYS A 90 8.85 44.29 11.57
C LYS A 90 9.43 43.99 10.15
N SER A 91 8.77 44.68 9.19
CA SER A 91 9.31 45.30 7.95
C SER A 91 9.51 44.34 6.76
N LYS A 92 9.25 44.66 5.49
CA LYS A 92 9.12 45.92 4.73
C LYS A 92 8.16 45.77 3.55
N GLY A 93 7.32 46.78 3.27
CA GLY A 93 6.63 46.90 1.99
C GLY A 93 7.57 47.32 0.86
N LYS A 94 7.40 46.70 -0.32
CA LYS A 94 7.84 47.23 -1.62
C LYS A 94 6.79 46.91 -2.68
N LYS A 95 6.35 47.99 -3.35
CA LYS A 95 5.53 48.01 -4.56
C LYS A 95 6.35 47.58 -5.78
N ALA A 96 5.70 46.88 -6.72
CA ALA A 96 5.96 46.87 -8.17
C ALA A 96 4.71 46.24 -8.84
N GLN A 97 3.79 47.04 -9.38
CA GLN A 97 3.60 47.38 -10.80
C GLN A 97 3.37 46.17 -11.74
N PRO A 98 2.23 46.12 -12.47
CA PRO A 98 1.94 45.14 -13.51
C PRO A 98 2.35 45.65 -14.91
N THR A 99 2.98 44.79 -15.69
CA THR A 99 3.19 44.93 -17.14
C THR A 99 2.97 43.52 -17.70
N GLY A 100 1.94 43.29 -18.52
CA GLY A 100 2.08 43.19 -19.98
C GLY A 100 2.88 41.92 -20.32
N GLU A 101 2.36 40.93 -21.04
CA GLU A 101 2.03 41.02 -22.46
C GLU A 101 1.19 39.80 -22.88
N ASP A 102 0.16 40.09 -23.66
CA ASP A 102 -0.67 39.16 -24.41
C ASP A 102 0.13 38.50 -25.54
N GLU A 103 0.12 37.17 -25.63
CA GLU A 103 0.40 36.45 -26.88
C GLU A 103 -0.61 35.30 -27.07
N ASP A 104 -1.51 35.56 -28.01
CA ASP A 104 -1.99 34.66 -29.06
C ASP A 104 -2.58 33.28 -28.71
N LEU A 105 -3.90 33.31 -28.58
CA LEU A 105 -4.81 32.21 -28.89
C LEU A 105 -4.76 31.87 -30.40
N LYS A 106 -4.39 30.62 -30.72
CA LYS A 106 -4.90 29.91 -31.91
C LYS A 106 -5.40 28.52 -31.53
N PRO A 107 -6.64 28.13 -31.92
CA PRO A 107 -7.29 26.90 -31.51
C PRO A 107 -7.17 25.83 -32.61
N GLU A 108 -6.49 24.72 -32.35
CA GLU A 108 -6.65 23.50 -33.16
C GLU A 108 -6.49 22.29 -32.22
N ASP A 109 -7.43 21.34 -32.34
CA ASP A 109 -7.43 19.97 -31.82
C ASP A 109 -7.71 19.73 -30.32
N VAL A 110 -8.89 20.16 -29.86
CA VAL A 110 -9.60 19.49 -28.76
C VAL A 110 -10.21 18.19 -29.30
N ALA A 111 -9.38 17.15 -29.39
CA ALA A 111 -9.88 15.78 -29.46
C ALA A 111 -10.38 15.39 -28.06
N ILE A 112 -11.69 15.47 -27.89
CA ILE A 112 -12.49 15.05 -26.73
C ILE A 112 -12.09 13.62 -26.29
N PRO A 113 -11.52 13.40 -25.08
CA PRO A 113 -11.45 12.07 -24.48
C PRO A 113 -12.70 11.78 -23.63
N ALA A 114 -13.90 12.17 -24.07
CA ALA A 114 -15.13 11.90 -23.31
C ALA A 114 -15.52 10.41 -23.32
N ALA A 115 -15.09 9.63 -24.32
CA ALA A 115 -15.46 8.22 -24.42
C ALA A 115 -14.77 7.32 -23.37
N THR A 116 -13.68 7.77 -22.75
CA THR A 116 -12.96 7.00 -21.71
C THR A 116 -13.27 7.44 -20.29
N GLU A 117 -13.86 8.63 -20.10
CA GLU A 117 -14.25 9.11 -18.76
C GLU A 117 -15.69 8.72 -18.42
N VAL A 118 -16.57 8.59 -19.41
CA VAL A 118 -17.94 8.09 -19.19
C VAL A 118 -17.95 6.61 -18.78
N SER A 119 -16.94 5.82 -19.20
CA SER A 119 -16.76 4.45 -18.71
C SER A 119 -16.26 4.36 -17.26
N LEU A 120 -15.82 5.46 -16.65
CA LEU A 120 -15.38 5.47 -15.25
C LEU A 120 -16.53 5.74 -14.29
N VAL A 121 -17.64 6.31 -14.77
CA VAL A 121 -18.82 6.61 -13.96
C VAL A 121 -19.83 5.49 -14.15
N SER A 122 -19.82 4.55 -13.22
CA SER A 122 -20.77 3.43 -13.12
C SER A 122 -22.22 3.93 -13.14
N ASN A 123 -23.11 3.31 -13.90
CA ASN A 123 -24.53 3.67 -14.05
C ASN A 123 -25.29 3.71 -12.72
N LEU A 124 -24.94 2.84 -11.77
CA LEU A 124 -25.56 2.81 -10.45
C LEU A 124 -25.25 4.06 -9.63
N ALA A 125 -24.06 4.64 -9.78
CA ALA A 125 -23.68 5.85 -9.06
C ALA A 125 -24.50 7.08 -9.48
N THR A 126 -25.03 7.10 -10.71
CA THR A 126 -25.84 8.20 -11.23
C THR A 126 -27.33 7.98 -11.06
N THR A 127 -27.80 6.73 -11.00
CA THR A 127 -29.23 6.39 -11.02
C THR A 127 -29.82 5.98 -9.67
N LYS A 128 -29.02 5.37 -8.78
CA LYS A 128 -29.53 4.79 -7.52
C LYS A 128 -28.75 5.28 -6.30
N ILE A 129 -29.48 5.53 -5.22
CA ILE A 129 -28.88 5.81 -3.91
C ILE A 129 -28.54 4.47 -3.26
N LEU A 130 -27.27 4.24 -2.97
CA LEU A 130 -26.78 2.99 -2.39
C LEU A 130 -27.20 2.84 -0.93
N THR A 131 -27.74 1.67 -0.58
CA THR A 131 -28.15 1.34 0.79
C THR A 131 -26.99 0.69 1.59
N PRO A 132 -27.05 0.66 2.93
CA PRO A 132 -26.07 -0.07 3.73
C PRO A 132 -25.94 -1.56 3.37
N ALA A 133 -27.04 -2.19 2.94
CA ALA A 133 -27.04 -3.58 2.47
C ALA A 133 -26.23 -3.74 1.18
N ASP A 134 -26.32 -2.77 0.26
CA ASP A 134 -25.54 -2.77 -0.98
C ASP A 134 -24.04 -2.63 -0.69
N PHE A 135 -23.65 -1.79 0.27
CA PHE A 135 -22.24 -1.68 0.68
C PHE A 135 -21.72 -2.96 1.35
N ALA A 136 -22.55 -3.67 2.11
CA ALA A 136 -22.21 -4.97 2.65
C ALA A 136 -21.95 -5.97 1.49
N LEU A 137 -22.85 -6.04 0.52
CA LEU A 137 -22.72 -6.90 -0.67
C LEU A 137 -21.47 -6.53 -1.48
N LEU A 138 -21.20 -5.23 -1.69
CA LEU A 138 -20.01 -4.73 -2.38
C LEU A 138 -18.73 -5.21 -1.68
N ASN A 139 -18.67 -5.14 -0.35
CA ASN A 139 -17.51 -5.62 0.40
C ASN A 139 -17.31 -7.14 0.25
N GLU A 140 -18.39 -7.92 0.18
CA GLU A 140 -18.30 -9.36 -0.10
C GLU A 140 -17.81 -9.67 -1.51
N LEU A 141 -18.28 -8.93 -2.52
CA LEU A 141 -17.82 -9.09 -3.91
C LEU A 141 -16.35 -8.69 -4.06
N ARG A 142 -15.92 -7.60 -3.43
CA ARG A 142 -14.50 -7.20 -3.39
C ARG A 142 -13.63 -8.28 -2.76
N LEU A 143 -14.10 -8.91 -1.67
CA LEU A 143 -13.41 -10.02 -1.03
C LEU A 143 -13.30 -11.23 -1.97
N LYS A 144 -14.40 -11.64 -2.61
CA LYS A 144 -14.43 -12.75 -3.57
C LYS A 144 -13.45 -12.51 -4.73
N ALA A 145 -13.49 -11.32 -5.33
CA ALA A 145 -12.57 -10.94 -6.40
C ALA A 145 -11.11 -10.92 -5.94
N ALA A 146 -10.82 -10.39 -4.75
CA ALA A 146 -9.47 -10.40 -4.20
C ALA A 146 -8.97 -11.83 -3.92
N THR A 147 -9.84 -12.74 -3.46
CA THR A 147 -9.49 -14.15 -3.23
C THR A 147 -9.21 -14.88 -4.54
N THR A 148 -10.03 -14.71 -5.59
CA THR A 148 -9.80 -15.36 -6.88
C THR A 148 -8.48 -14.86 -7.50
N GLU A 149 -8.20 -13.56 -7.44
CA GLU A 149 -6.91 -13.01 -7.88
C GLU A 149 -5.71 -13.60 -7.13
N ALA A 150 -5.87 -13.86 -5.82
CA ALA A 150 -4.83 -14.46 -4.99
C ALA A 150 -4.60 -15.93 -5.32
N GLU A 151 -5.67 -16.69 -5.56
CA GLU A 151 -5.65 -18.11 -5.93
C GLU A 151 -5.06 -18.33 -7.32
N HIS A 152 -5.43 -17.50 -8.30
CA HIS A 152 -4.89 -17.59 -9.66
C HIS A 152 -3.41 -17.21 -9.76
N GLY A 153 -2.76 -16.81 -8.65
CA GLY A 153 -1.32 -16.54 -8.61
C GLY A 153 -0.89 -15.23 -9.28
N LEU A 154 -1.84 -14.44 -9.80
CA LEU A 154 -1.60 -13.11 -10.37
C LEU A 154 -1.42 -12.02 -9.30
N ALA A 155 -1.72 -12.32 -8.03
CA ALA A 155 -1.64 -11.33 -6.96
C ALA A 155 -0.20 -11.02 -6.51
N GLY A 156 0.29 -9.83 -6.89
CA GLY A 156 1.45 -9.20 -6.29
C GLY A 156 1.27 -8.88 -4.80
N LYS A 157 2.37 -8.49 -4.13
CA LYS A 157 2.37 -8.22 -2.68
C LYS A 157 1.35 -7.15 -2.23
N THR A 158 1.09 -6.16 -3.08
CA THR A 158 0.11 -5.10 -2.83
C THR A 158 -1.31 -5.65 -2.79
N LYS A 159 -1.68 -6.50 -3.77
CA LYS A 159 -2.99 -7.16 -3.84
C LYS A 159 -3.24 -8.08 -2.64
N LYS A 160 -2.23 -8.86 -2.23
CA LYS A 160 -2.30 -9.68 -1.01
C LYS A 160 -2.51 -8.85 0.26
N ARG A 161 -1.94 -7.64 0.31
CA ARG A 161 -2.17 -6.72 1.42
C ARG A 161 -3.60 -6.16 1.40
N LYS A 162 -4.10 -5.76 0.23
CA LYS A 162 -5.49 -5.32 0.05
C LYS A 162 -6.49 -6.40 0.46
N LEU A 163 -6.26 -7.66 0.09
CA LEU A 163 -7.08 -8.79 0.54
C LEU A 163 -7.13 -8.87 2.07
N ALA A 164 -5.96 -8.81 2.73
CA ALA A 164 -5.90 -8.85 4.19
C ALA A 164 -6.58 -7.64 4.85
N GLU A 165 -6.46 -6.44 4.25
CA GLU A 165 -7.16 -5.23 4.71
C GLU A 165 -8.69 -5.40 4.57
N LEU A 166 -9.19 -5.91 3.44
CA LEU A 166 -10.61 -6.18 3.24
C LEU A 166 -11.15 -7.24 4.22
N GLN A 167 -10.36 -8.28 4.51
CA GLN A 167 -10.75 -9.32 5.47
C GLN A 167 -10.85 -8.77 6.89
N ALA A 168 -9.90 -7.92 7.30
CA ALA A 168 -9.92 -7.26 8.60
C ALA A 168 -11.16 -6.35 8.73
N ASN A 169 -11.47 -5.56 7.69
CA ASN A 169 -12.64 -4.68 7.70
C ASN A 169 -13.98 -5.45 7.80
N LYS A 170 -14.07 -6.68 7.26
CA LYS A 170 -15.27 -7.52 7.46
C LYS A 170 -15.38 -8.01 8.90
N ALA A 171 -14.26 -8.41 9.51
CA ALA A 171 -14.23 -8.88 10.89
C ALA A 171 -14.54 -7.76 11.91
N SER A 172 -14.16 -6.51 11.61
CA SER A 172 -14.40 -5.38 12.52
C SER A 172 -15.87 -4.97 12.68
N VAL A 173 -16.77 -5.50 11.85
CA VAL A 173 -18.22 -5.22 11.95
C VAL A 173 -18.86 -6.04 13.09
N ASP A 174 -18.25 -7.16 13.48
CA ASP A 174 -18.71 -7.99 14.57
C ASP A 174 -18.22 -7.42 15.91
N LEU A 175 -19.03 -6.55 16.54
CA LEU A 175 -18.68 -5.83 17.79
C LEU A 175 -18.40 -6.74 18.99
N ASP A 176 -18.84 -8.00 18.96
CA ASP A 176 -18.67 -8.98 20.05
C ASP A 176 -17.47 -9.93 19.85
N ALA A 177 -16.69 -9.77 18.79
CA ALA A 177 -15.54 -10.63 18.52
C ALA A 177 -14.32 -10.26 19.38
N PHE A 178 -13.65 -11.27 19.95
CA PHE A 178 -12.39 -11.06 20.69
C PHE A 178 -11.29 -10.54 19.74
N LEU A 179 -10.77 -9.35 20.03
CA LEU A 179 -9.70 -8.73 19.26
C LEU A 179 -8.41 -9.56 19.33
N THR A 180 -7.87 -9.90 18.17
CA THR A 180 -6.56 -10.55 18.06
C THR A 180 -5.46 -9.50 17.93
N GLU A 181 -4.20 -9.85 18.27
CA GLU A 181 -3.06 -8.91 18.10
C GLU A 181 -2.91 -8.42 16.66
N ALA A 182 -3.28 -9.25 15.68
CA ALA A 182 -3.24 -8.91 14.27
C ALA A 182 -4.29 -7.85 13.91
N ASP A 183 -5.43 -7.87 14.58
CA ASP A 183 -6.53 -6.92 14.39
C ASP A 183 -6.15 -5.54 14.95
N LEU A 184 -5.59 -5.51 16.16
CA LEU A 184 -5.12 -4.27 16.80
C LEU A 184 -3.98 -3.56 16.06
N LEU A 185 -3.04 -4.33 15.49
CA LEU A 185 -1.81 -3.78 14.88
C LEU A 185 -1.86 -3.68 13.36
N GLY A 186 -2.86 -4.30 12.73
CA GLY A 186 -3.06 -4.35 11.29
C GLY A 186 -2.00 -5.17 10.50
N PRO A 187 -2.14 -5.24 9.16
CA PRO A 187 -1.27 -6.05 8.31
C PRO A 187 0.20 -5.54 8.27
N ARG A 188 1.14 -6.34 8.82
CA ARG A 188 2.58 -6.00 8.83
C ARG A 188 3.42 -6.99 8.02
N LYS A 189 4.48 -6.51 7.36
CA LYS A 189 5.41 -7.34 6.57
C LYS A 189 6.14 -8.40 7.40
N LYS A 190 6.41 -8.12 8.67
CA LYS A 190 7.12 -8.99 9.61
C LYS A 190 6.52 -8.80 11.02
N PRO A 191 5.57 -9.65 11.43
CA PRO A 191 5.10 -9.62 12.82
C PRO A 191 6.23 -10.03 13.77
N LYS A 192 6.14 -9.60 15.03
CA LYS A 192 7.05 -10.09 16.07
C LYS A 192 6.56 -11.48 16.45
N ALA A 193 7.47 -12.46 16.45
CA ALA A 193 7.12 -13.82 16.84
C ALA A 193 6.89 -13.92 18.34
N ASN A 194 5.85 -14.66 18.71
CA ASN A 194 5.56 -14.99 20.10
C ASN A 194 6.64 -15.90 20.68
N TYR A 195 6.68 -16.03 22.02
CA TYR A 195 7.68 -16.86 22.68
C TYR A 195 7.59 -18.32 22.19
N GLU A 196 6.38 -18.85 22.07
CA GLU A 196 6.10 -20.21 21.60
C GLU A 196 6.60 -20.40 20.16
N GLU A 197 6.24 -19.51 19.25
CA GLU A 197 6.71 -19.53 17.86
C GLU A 197 8.24 -19.44 17.76
N ARG A 198 8.86 -18.62 18.62
CA ARG A 198 10.31 -18.50 18.69
C ARG A 198 10.95 -19.80 19.16
N MET A 199 10.37 -20.45 20.18
CA MET A 199 10.84 -21.74 20.67
C MET A 199 10.66 -22.85 19.63
N ALA A 200 9.53 -22.87 18.94
CA ALA A 200 9.26 -23.79 17.83
C ALA A 200 10.28 -23.60 16.69
N SER A 201 10.55 -22.36 16.26
CA SER A 201 11.56 -22.07 15.24
C SER A 201 12.97 -22.50 15.66
N ILE A 202 13.31 -22.34 16.94
CA ILE A 202 14.58 -22.83 17.49
C ILE A 202 14.62 -24.36 17.45
N GLN A 203 13.52 -25.03 17.80
CA GLN A 203 13.41 -26.48 17.82
C GLN A 203 13.51 -27.07 16.41
N GLU A 204 12.75 -26.55 15.44
CA GLU A 204 12.84 -26.88 14.02
C GLU A 204 14.27 -26.66 13.49
N GLY A 205 14.91 -25.57 13.94
CA GLY A 205 16.32 -25.30 13.63
C GLY A 205 17.25 -26.39 14.15
N ARG A 206 16.98 -26.95 15.34
CA ARG A 206 17.77 -28.03 15.97
C ARG A 206 17.46 -29.41 15.39
N GLU A 207 16.32 -29.60 14.76
CA GLU A 207 15.95 -30.88 14.15
C GLU A 207 16.93 -31.26 13.02
N GLY A 208 17.47 -32.48 13.13
CA GLY A 208 18.41 -33.05 12.17
C GLY A 208 19.88 -32.72 12.38
N ARG A 209 20.26 -32.05 13.48
CA ARG A 209 21.66 -31.86 13.90
C ARG A 209 21.83 -32.13 15.41
N GLN A 210 23.03 -32.50 15.86
CA GLN A 210 23.27 -32.63 17.30
C GLN A 210 22.98 -31.29 17.99
N LYS A 211 22.46 -31.31 19.23
CA LYS A 211 21.82 -30.18 19.96
C LYS A 211 22.39 -28.77 19.68
N PHE A 212 23.72 -28.62 19.59
CA PHE A 212 24.39 -27.33 19.35
C PHE A 212 25.30 -27.30 18.09
N ALA A 213 25.25 -28.33 17.24
CA ALA A 213 26.05 -28.39 16.03
C ALA A 213 25.41 -27.58 14.88
N SER A 214 26.21 -27.13 13.91
CA SER A 214 25.69 -26.43 12.73
C SER A 214 25.08 -27.39 11.70
N LYS A 215 23.98 -27.00 11.04
CA LYS A 215 23.34 -27.79 9.97
C LYS A 215 24.22 -27.85 8.71
N LYS A 216 25.17 -26.91 8.58
CA LYS A 216 26.11 -26.80 7.44
C LYS A 216 26.95 -28.06 7.28
N GLY A 217 27.41 -28.68 8.37
CA GLY A 217 28.22 -29.90 8.30
C GLY A 217 27.48 -31.07 7.66
N LYS A 218 26.21 -31.30 8.07
CA LYS A 218 25.35 -32.35 7.48
C LYS A 218 25.05 -32.06 6.01
N ILE A 219 24.64 -30.82 5.69
CA ILE A 219 24.31 -30.42 4.31
C ILE A 219 25.51 -30.62 3.37
N MET A 220 26.72 -30.23 3.79
CA MET A 220 27.94 -30.37 2.99
C MET A 220 28.41 -31.83 2.88
N LYS A 221 28.06 -32.69 3.85
CA LYS A 221 28.37 -34.13 3.81
C LYS A 221 27.41 -34.88 2.89
N GLU A 222 26.12 -34.59 2.96
CA GLU A 222 25.09 -35.23 2.13
C GLU A 222 25.20 -34.78 0.67
N ASN A 223 25.43 -33.49 0.43
CA ASN A 223 25.61 -32.91 -0.90
C ASN A 223 26.98 -32.24 -1.00
N PRO A 224 28.02 -32.95 -1.44
CA PRO A 224 29.33 -32.36 -1.71
C PRO A 224 29.23 -31.43 -2.92
N SER A 225 28.79 -30.19 -2.69
CA SER A 225 28.62 -29.18 -3.73
C SER A 225 29.77 -28.18 -3.73
N SER A 226 30.10 -27.68 -4.92
CA SER A 226 31.04 -26.56 -5.05
C SER A 226 30.47 -25.28 -4.42
N SER A 227 31.34 -24.43 -3.85
CA SER A 227 30.88 -23.18 -3.21
C SER A 227 30.09 -22.30 -4.18
N THR A 228 29.00 -21.70 -3.72
CA THR A 228 28.14 -20.86 -4.57
C THR A 228 28.82 -19.55 -4.98
N ASN A 229 28.37 -18.91 -6.07
CA ASN A 229 28.91 -17.60 -6.49
C ASN A 229 28.75 -16.53 -5.40
N ARG A 230 27.68 -16.61 -4.60
CA ARG A 230 27.46 -15.73 -3.45
C ARG A 230 28.53 -15.93 -2.36
N GLU A 231 28.88 -17.19 -2.06
CA GLU A 231 29.94 -17.51 -1.09
C GLU A 231 31.32 -17.13 -1.62
N LYS A 232 31.61 -17.39 -2.91
CA LYS A 232 32.87 -16.95 -3.54
C LYS A 232 33.02 -15.43 -3.45
N ARG A 233 31.95 -14.66 -3.69
CA ARG A 233 31.96 -13.19 -3.57
C ARG A 233 32.24 -12.71 -2.15
N LYS A 234 31.76 -13.40 -1.12
CA LYS A 234 32.02 -13.06 0.29
C LYS A 234 33.42 -13.49 0.73
N ASN A 235 33.85 -14.69 0.36
CA ASN A 235 35.10 -15.27 0.82
C ASN A 235 36.32 -14.70 0.08
N LYS A 236 36.22 -14.38 -1.22
CA LYS A 236 37.34 -13.85 -2.01
C LYS A 236 38.00 -12.61 -1.40
N PRO A 237 37.28 -11.53 -1.01
CA PRO A 237 37.92 -10.37 -0.40
C PRO A 237 38.55 -10.71 0.95
N ILE A 238 37.87 -11.52 1.78
CA ILE A 238 38.38 -11.93 3.10
C ILE A 238 39.69 -12.72 2.94
N MET A 239 39.72 -13.70 2.05
CA MET A 239 40.90 -14.52 1.77
C MET A 239 42.03 -13.68 1.16
N MET A 240 41.71 -12.69 0.33
CA MET A 240 42.70 -11.77 -0.23
C MET A 240 43.33 -10.89 0.85
N VAL A 241 42.53 -10.37 1.79
CA VAL A 241 43.03 -9.58 2.93
C VAL A 241 43.90 -10.43 3.85
N LEU A 242 43.46 -11.64 4.19
CA LEU A 242 44.24 -12.58 5.01
C LEU A 242 45.54 -13.01 4.32
N ALA A 243 45.52 -13.20 3.00
CA ALA A 243 46.70 -13.55 2.22
C ALA A 243 47.59 -12.34 1.89
N SER A 244 47.11 -11.11 2.11
CA SER A 244 47.84 -9.90 1.75
C SER A 244 49.17 -9.81 2.48
N GLN A 245 50.19 -9.36 1.76
CA GLN A 245 51.54 -9.20 2.30
C GLN A 245 51.57 -8.14 3.41
N GLY A 246 50.72 -7.11 3.35
CA GLY A 246 50.62 -6.09 4.40
C GLY A 246 50.28 -6.66 5.78
N VAL A 247 49.39 -7.67 5.83
CA VAL A 247 48.96 -8.32 7.08
C VAL A 247 49.95 -9.41 7.51
N ARG A 248 50.51 -10.19 6.58
CA ARG A 248 51.45 -11.29 6.91
C ARG A 248 52.89 -10.82 7.18
N SER A 249 53.28 -9.64 6.69
CA SER A 249 54.70 -9.23 6.57
C SER A 249 55.46 -9.06 7.89
N LYS A 250 54.79 -8.79 9.02
CA LYS A 250 55.52 -8.38 10.24
C LYS A 250 55.71 -9.50 11.26
N LYS A 251 54.67 -10.28 11.57
CA LYS A 251 54.74 -11.32 12.63
C LYS A 251 54.74 -12.77 12.12
N THR A 252 54.20 -13.06 10.93
CA THR A 252 53.98 -14.45 10.48
C THR A 252 54.84 -14.88 9.30
N LEU A 253 55.74 -14.02 8.80
CA LEU A 253 56.71 -14.41 7.77
C LEU A 253 57.76 -15.36 8.34
N SER A 254 57.97 -16.49 7.65
CA SER A 254 59.09 -17.39 7.93
C SER A 254 60.44 -16.71 7.70
N LEU A 255 61.48 -17.16 8.40
CA LEU A 255 62.85 -16.64 8.24
C LEU A 255 63.33 -16.71 6.78
N ALA A 256 63.04 -17.81 6.07
CA ALA A 256 63.38 -17.96 4.66
C ALA A 256 62.68 -16.93 3.75
N ALA A 257 61.45 -16.50 4.07
CA ALA A 257 60.75 -15.45 3.34
C ALA A 257 61.36 -14.06 3.64
N LYS A 258 61.72 -13.79 4.91
CA LYS A 258 62.42 -12.56 5.31
C LYS A 258 63.77 -12.41 4.59
N GLN A 259 64.56 -13.49 4.55
CA GLN A 259 65.84 -13.51 3.84
C GLN A 259 65.67 -13.25 2.33
N ARG A 260 64.70 -13.89 1.68
CA ARG A 260 64.41 -13.63 0.26
C ARG A 260 63.98 -12.18 0.00
N ASN A 261 63.15 -11.60 0.87
CA ASN A 261 62.74 -10.21 0.72
C ASN A 261 63.91 -9.23 0.92
N LEU A 262 64.79 -9.50 1.90
CA LEU A 262 66.02 -8.71 2.10
C LEU A 262 66.94 -8.78 0.87
N ARG A 263 67.17 -9.98 0.33
CA ARG A 263 67.97 -10.17 -0.90
C ARG A 263 67.36 -9.42 -2.07
N LYS A 264 66.04 -9.57 -2.30
CA LYS A 264 65.32 -8.83 -3.35
C LYS A 264 65.46 -7.31 -3.19
N HIS A 265 65.32 -6.78 -1.97
CA HIS A 265 65.47 -5.35 -1.69
C HIS A 265 66.89 -4.86 -2.05
N ILE A 266 67.91 -5.63 -1.66
CA ILE A 266 69.31 -5.34 -2.00
C ILE A 266 69.51 -5.37 -3.52
N ASP A 267 68.98 -6.38 -4.21
CA ASP A 267 69.10 -6.52 -5.66
C ASP A 267 68.39 -5.38 -6.41
N THR A 268 67.22 -4.94 -5.95
CA THR A 268 66.52 -3.78 -6.52
C THR A 268 67.27 -2.49 -6.27
N ALA A 269 67.84 -2.28 -5.08
CA ALA A 269 68.64 -1.08 -4.78
C ALA A 269 69.90 -1.03 -5.65
N LYS A 270 70.59 -2.18 -5.81
CA LYS A 270 71.75 -2.30 -6.69
C LYS A 270 71.42 -2.05 -8.16
N LYS A 271 70.23 -2.48 -8.62
CA LYS A 271 69.76 -2.22 -9.99
C LYS A 271 69.32 -0.78 -10.21
N ALA A 272 68.78 -0.12 -9.19
CA ALA A 272 68.36 1.29 -9.29
C ALA A 272 69.54 2.27 -9.31
N TYR A 273 70.67 1.88 -8.74
CA TYR A 273 71.92 2.66 -8.75
C TYR A 273 72.81 2.39 -9.96
N LYS A 274 72.43 1.45 -10.84
CA LYS A 274 73.13 1.12 -12.07
C LYS A 274 72.36 1.70 -13.26
#